data_AF-A0A0C9ZJ82-F1
#
_entry.id   AF-A0A0C9ZJ82-F1
#
_cell.length_a   1.000
_cell.length_b   1.000
_cell.length_c   1.000
_cell.angle_alpha   90.00
_cell.angle_beta   90.00
_cell.angle_gamma   90.00
#
_symmetry.space_group_name_H-M   'P 1'
#
loop_
_entity.id
_entity.type
_entity.pdbx_description
1 polymer ?
#
loop_
_entity_poly.entity_id
_entity_poly.type
_entity_poly.pdbx_seq_one_letter_code
_entity_poly.pdbx_strand_id
1 'polypeptide(L)'
;LGDLTNSSWMTRAWTLQELLAPKVMFFYDSEWQPYLDDTGANHKESPAIIQELADAIKIPRRTIVTFSADNFSERERLRLASTRNATIGEDVAYSLIGIFESNIRPYYGEGADALGHLLEEILERSGETTVLAW
;
A
#
# COMPACT_ATOMS: atom_id res chain seq x y z
N LEU A 1 21.25 -8.60 8.28
CA LEU A 1 20.32 -8.25 7.18
C LEU A 1 18.93 -8.39 7.77
N GLY A 2 18.05 -7.42 7.52
CA GLY A 2 16.75 -7.37 8.18
C GLY A 2 15.78 -8.45 7.71
N ASP A 3 14.60 -8.43 8.32
CA ASP A 3 13.52 -9.41 8.22
C ASP A 3 12.18 -8.80 7.72
N LEU A 4 12.19 -7.62 7.09
CA LEU A 4 10.96 -6.97 6.59
C LEU A 4 10.21 -7.89 5.62
N THR A 5 10.93 -8.65 4.79
CA THR A 5 10.36 -9.60 3.82
C THR A 5 9.49 -10.68 4.45
N ASN A 6 9.75 -11.07 5.70
CA ASN A 6 8.96 -12.07 6.42
C ASN A 6 7.88 -11.45 7.31
N SER A 7 7.85 -10.12 7.40
CA SER A 7 6.83 -9.41 8.18
C SER A 7 5.49 -9.42 7.45
N SER A 8 4.42 -9.79 8.17
CA SER A 8 3.05 -9.71 7.66
C SER A 8 2.64 -8.29 7.24
N TRP A 9 3.33 -7.26 7.76
CA TRP A 9 3.09 -5.87 7.36
C TRP A 9 3.39 -5.60 5.89
N MET A 10 4.20 -6.42 5.22
CA MET A 10 4.50 -6.20 3.80
C MET A 10 3.39 -6.70 2.88
N THR A 11 2.50 -7.56 3.39
CA THR A 11 1.44 -8.19 2.62
C THR A 11 0.04 -7.81 3.07
N ARG A 12 -0.16 -7.00 4.12
CA ARG A 12 -1.51 -6.60 4.55
C ARG A 12 -2.09 -5.51 3.65
N ALA A 13 -3.37 -5.61 3.29
CA ALA A 13 -4.08 -4.66 2.41
C ALA A 13 -3.94 -3.20 2.89
N TRP A 14 -4.33 -2.91 4.12
CA TRP A 14 -4.29 -1.57 4.73
C TRP A 14 -2.90 -0.92 4.78
N THR A 15 -1.85 -1.74 4.91
CA THR A 15 -0.49 -1.23 5.11
C THR A 15 0.15 -0.64 3.86
N LEU A 16 -0.44 -0.84 2.66
CA LEU A 16 0.12 -0.27 1.43
C LEU A 16 0.23 1.24 1.54
N GLN A 17 -0.87 1.91 1.91
CA GLN A 17 -0.89 3.35 2.05
C GLN A 17 -0.03 3.81 3.24
N GLU A 18 -0.03 3.06 4.34
CA GLU A 18 0.79 3.36 5.51
C GLU A 18 2.29 3.31 5.18
N LEU A 19 2.72 2.44 4.26
CA LEU A 19 4.12 2.35 3.82
C LEU A 19 4.48 3.43 2.78
N LEU A 20 3.54 3.81 1.93
CA LEU A 20 3.80 4.72 0.80
C LEU A 20 3.54 6.20 1.15
N ALA A 21 2.41 6.53 1.76
CA ALA A 21 1.94 7.91 1.93
C ALA A 21 2.75 8.78 2.92
N PRO A 22 3.25 8.27 4.06
CA PRO A 22 3.93 9.12 5.04
C PRO A 22 5.24 9.71 4.50
N LYS A 23 5.55 10.96 4.86
CA LYS A 23 6.86 11.59 4.56
C LYS A 23 7.96 11.09 5.48
N VAL A 24 7.60 10.71 6.70
CA VAL A 24 8.50 10.23 7.76
C VAL A 24 8.01 8.88 8.23
N MET A 25 8.94 7.94 8.44
CA MET A 25 8.64 6.58 8.87
C MET A 25 9.69 6.10 9.86
N PHE A 26 9.26 5.30 10.82
CA PHE A 26 10.13 4.59 11.75
C PHE A 26 9.74 3.12 11.76
N PHE A 27 10.73 2.25 11.67
CA PHE A 27 10.59 0.81 11.82
C PHE A 27 11.23 0.40 13.14
N TYR A 28 10.60 -0.56 13.80
CA TYR A 28 11.10 -1.15 15.03
C TYR A 28 11.03 -2.67 14.90
N ASP A 29 11.91 -3.36 15.63
CA ASP A 29 11.82 -4.81 15.77
C ASP A 29 10.77 -5.22 16.83
N SER A 30 10.65 -6.53 17.08
CA SER A 30 9.71 -7.07 18.06
C SER A 30 10.02 -6.68 19.51
N GLU A 31 11.25 -6.22 19.80
CA GLU A 31 11.69 -5.75 21.11
C GLU A 31 11.61 -4.22 21.23
N TRP A 32 10.94 -3.57 20.27
CA TRP A 32 10.81 -2.12 20.16
C TRP A 32 12.14 -1.37 20.04
N GLN A 33 13.19 -2.04 19.57
CA GLN A 33 14.45 -1.38 19.24
C GLN A 33 14.38 -0.78 17.84
N PRO A 34 15.07 0.34 17.57
CA PRO A 34 15.17 0.91 16.23
C PRO A 34 15.67 -0.15 15.25
N TYR A 35 14.96 -0.30 14.14
CA TYR A 35 15.24 -1.35 13.17
C TYR A 35 16.65 -1.23 12.58
N LEU A 36 17.40 -2.34 12.54
CA LEU A 36 18.81 -2.38 12.13
C LEU A 36 19.72 -1.44 12.95
N ASP A 37 19.36 -1.15 14.20
CA ASP A 37 20.03 -0.17 15.07
C ASP A 37 20.09 1.25 14.46
N ASP A 38 19.26 1.55 13.44
CA ASP A 38 19.22 2.84 12.77
C ASP A 38 18.44 3.84 13.64
N THR A 39 19.15 4.77 14.28
CA THR A 39 18.56 5.83 15.10
C THR A 39 18.30 7.12 14.30
N GLY A 40 18.27 7.03 12.97
CA GLY A 40 18.00 8.16 12.09
C GLY A 40 16.64 8.79 12.33
N ALA A 41 16.51 10.08 12.00
CA ALA A 41 15.26 10.82 12.19
C ALA A 41 14.14 10.39 11.22
N ASN A 42 14.46 9.59 10.20
CA ASN A 42 13.52 9.11 9.21
C ASN A 42 14.06 7.87 8.47
N HIS A 43 13.44 6.71 8.66
CA HIS A 43 13.87 5.49 7.97
C HIS A 43 13.61 5.53 6.45
N LYS A 44 12.81 6.48 5.95
CA LYS A 44 12.72 6.74 4.49
C LYS A 44 13.99 7.32 3.88
N GLU A 45 14.91 7.83 4.70
CA GLU A 45 16.21 8.34 4.28
C GLU A 45 17.31 7.28 4.41
N SER A 46 17.04 6.16 5.11
CA SER A 46 17.97 5.06 5.28
C SER A 46 18.04 4.20 4.01
N PRO A 47 19.19 4.16 3.30
CA PRO A 47 19.30 3.40 2.06
C PRO A 47 19.13 1.89 2.27
N ALA A 48 19.59 1.37 3.41
CA ALA A 48 19.49 -0.04 3.75
C ALA A 48 18.03 -0.45 3.98
N ILE A 49 17.32 0.28 4.84
CA ILE A 49 15.92 -0.03 5.19
C ILE A 49 15.02 0.13 3.97
N ILE A 50 15.22 1.17 3.17
CA ILE A 50 14.37 1.39 1.99
C ILE A 50 14.65 0.39 0.88
N GLN A 51 15.90 -0.06 0.72
CA GLN A 51 16.19 -1.13 -0.23
C GLN A 51 15.49 -2.42 0.19
N GLU A 52 15.58 -2.78 1.48
CA GLU A 52 14.91 -3.96 2.02
C GLU A 52 13.38 -3.88 1.89
N LEU A 53 12.79 -2.71 2.21
CA LEU A 53 11.37 -2.46 2.05
C LEU A 53 10.94 -2.57 0.58
N ALA A 54 11.69 -1.98 -0.35
CA ALA A 54 11.45 -2.08 -1.79
C ALA A 54 11.42 -3.54 -2.27
N ASP A 55 12.38 -4.33 -1.80
CA ASP A 55 12.48 -5.75 -2.12
C ASP A 55 11.34 -6.56 -1.48
N ALA A 56 10.87 -6.18 -0.29
CA ALA A 56 9.78 -6.85 0.41
C ALA A 56 8.42 -6.60 -0.26
N ILE A 57 8.09 -5.35 -0.58
CA ILE A 57 6.79 -4.99 -1.17
C ILE A 57 6.77 -4.99 -2.71
N LYS A 58 7.91 -5.29 -3.35
CA LYS A 58 8.11 -5.33 -4.81
C LYS A 58 7.78 -4.00 -5.50
N ILE A 59 8.16 -2.89 -4.86
CA ILE A 59 7.94 -1.53 -5.36
C ILE A 59 9.30 -0.83 -5.46
N PRO A 60 9.61 -0.10 -6.56
CA PRO A 60 10.87 0.61 -6.67
C PRO A 60 11.11 1.58 -5.50
N ARG A 61 12.34 1.62 -4.97
CA ARG A 61 12.72 2.53 -3.88
C ARG A 61 12.30 3.98 -4.13
N ARG A 62 12.43 4.48 -5.36
CA ARG A 62 12.02 5.84 -5.73
C ARG A 62 10.53 6.06 -5.47
N THR A 63 9.68 5.10 -5.82
CA THR A 63 8.24 5.16 -5.57
C THR A 63 7.92 5.27 -4.09
N ILE A 64 8.68 4.61 -3.21
CA ILE A 64 8.45 4.64 -1.75
C ILE A 64 8.85 6.00 -1.15
N VAL A 65 9.98 6.56 -1.60
CA VAL A 65 10.53 7.81 -1.07
C VAL A 65 9.78 9.03 -1.58
N THR A 66 9.40 9.04 -2.85
CA THR A 66 8.72 10.18 -3.50
C THR A 66 7.29 9.85 -3.91
N PHE A 67 6.59 9.07 -3.06
CA PHE A 67 5.24 8.63 -3.37
C PHE A 67 4.29 9.83 -3.56
N SER A 68 3.54 9.79 -4.65
CA SER A 68 2.33 10.60 -4.86
C SER A 68 1.37 9.74 -5.65
N ALA A 69 0.11 9.64 -5.22
CA ALA A 69 -0.89 8.84 -5.91
C ALA A 69 -1.07 9.33 -7.36
N ASP A 70 -0.99 10.64 -7.61
CA ASP A 70 -1.14 11.27 -8.93
C ASP A 70 -0.10 10.83 -9.96
N ASN A 71 1.03 10.28 -9.52
CA ASN A 71 2.09 9.79 -10.41
C ASN A 71 1.78 8.40 -11.00
N PHE A 72 0.67 7.78 -10.62
CA PHE A 72 0.28 6.43 -11.03
C PHE A 72 -1.08 6.46 -11.72
N SER A 73 -1.18 5.74 -12.83
CA SER A 73 -2.47 5.39 -13.44
C SER A 73 -3.31 4.53 -12.50
N GLU A 74 -4.62 4.48 -12.73
CA GLU A 74 -5.52 3.66 -11.89
C GLU A 74 -5.12 2.18 -11.92
N ARG A 75 -4.69 1.69 -13.08
CA ARG A 75 -4.15 0.32 -13.23
C ARG A 75 -2.88 0.10 -12.40
N GLU A 76 -1.96 1.07 -12.38
CA GLU A 76 -0.73 0.93 -11.58
C GLU A 76 -1.04 0.93 -10.09
N ARG A 77 -1.97 1.77 -9.62
CA ARG A 77 -2.44 1.77 -8.23
C ARG A 77 -3.01 0.40 -7.84
N LEU A 78 -3.83 -0.22 -8.70
CA LEU A 78 -4.32 -1.59 -8.47
C LEU A 78 -3.20 -2.62 -8.47
N ARG A 79 -2.21 -2.49 -9.37
CA ARG A 79 -1.04 -3.38 -9.39
C ARG A 79 -0.21 -3.28 -8.11
N LEU A 80 -0.13 -2.11 -7.47
CA LEU A 80 0.54 -1.96 -6.17
C LEU A 80 -0.23 -2.69 -5.05
N ALA A 81 -1.55 -2.82 -5.18
CA ALA A 81 -2.42 -3.48 -4.23
C ALA A 81 -2.56 -4.99 -4.47
N SER A 82 -2.30 -5.50 -5.67
CA SER A 82 -2.64 -6.87 -6.06
C SER A 82 -1.87 -7.96 -5.32
N THR A 83 -0.73 -7.63 -4.71
CA THR A 83 0.07 -8.55 -3.88
C THR A 83 -0.35 -8.55 -2.41
N ARG A 84 -1.35 -7.75 -2.04
CA ARG A 84 -1.80 -7.58 -0.65
C ARG A 84 -3.00 -8.45 -0.34
N ASN A 85 -3.05 -8.89 0.92
CA ASN A 85 -4.05 -9.77 1.48
C ASN A 85 -4.90 -9.03 2.52
N ALA A 86 -6.20 -9.28 2.47
CA ALA A 86 -7.15 -8.82 3.47
C ALA A 86 -7.76 -10.03 4.20
N THR A 87 -7.97 -9.90 5.51
CA THR A 87 -8.65 -10.94 6.31
C THR A 87 -10.16 -10.90 6.08
N ILE A 88 -10.71 -9.70 5.89
CA ILE A 88 -12.10 -9.45 5.56
C ILE A 88 -12.17 -9.15 4.06
N GLY A 89 -13.08 -9.78 3.31
CA GLY A 89 -13.10 -9.67 1.85
C GLY A 89 -13.25 -8.21 1.35
N GLU A 90 -14.15 -7.45 1.98
CA GLU A 90 -14.41 -6.05 1.64
C GLU A 90 -13.24 -5.09 1.94
N ASP A 91 -12.30 -5.48 2.82
CA ASP A 91 -11.09 -4.69 3.08
C ASP A 91 -10.15 -4.64 1.86
N VAL A 92 -10.29 -5.54 0.88
CA VAL A 92 -9.60 -5.40 -0.42
C VAL A 92 -9.97 -4.07 -1.06
N ALA A 93 -11.24 -3.66 -0.98
CA ALA A 93 -11.71 -2.40 -1.54
C ALA A 93 -11.44 -1.23 -0.59
N TYR A 94 -11.80 -1.38 0.69
CA TYR A 94 -11.74 -0.25 1.63
C TYR A 94 -10.32 0.21 1.92
N SER A 95 -9.35 -0.71 1.90
CA SER A 95 -7.93 -0.36 2.02
C SER A 95 -7.39 0.48 0.85
N LEU A 96 -8.18 0.65 -0.22
CA LEU A 96 -7.79 1.38 -1.43
C LEU A 96 -8.53 2.71 -1.59
N ILE A 97 -9.51 3.03 -0.73
CA ILE A 97 -10.28 4.29 -0.76
C ILE A 97 -9.35 5.50 -0.88
N GLY A 98 -8.30 5.55 -0.05
CA GLY A 98 -7.37 6.67 -0.02
C GLY A 98 -6.48 6.78 -1.27
N ILE A 99 -5.91 5.68 -1.76
CA ILE A 99 -5.02 5.72 -2.94
C ILE A 99 -5.77 6.03 -4.23
N PHE A 100 -7.05 5.69 -4.29
CA PHE A 100 -7.94 6.04 -5.40
C PHE A 100 -8.73 7.32 -5.17
N GLU A 101 -8.63 7.99 -4.02
CA GLU A 101 -9.49 9.14 -3.67
C GLU A 101 -10.98 8.84 -3.92
N SER A 102 -11.41 7.62 -3.57
CA SER A 102 -12.76 7.12 -3.78
C SER A 102 -13.69 7.58 -2.66
N ASN A 103 -14.97 7.75 -2.98
CA ASN A 103 -16.03 8.16 -2.08
C ASN A 103 -16.88 7.00 -1.57
N ILE A 104 -16.58 5.75 -1.96
CA ILE A 104 -17.25 4.59 -1.38
C ILE A 104 -17.11 4.64 0.14
N ARG A 105 -18.18 4.22 0.83
CA ARG A 105 -18.21 4.19 2.28
C ARG A 105 -18.17 2.75 2.76
N PRO A 106 -17.34 2.42 3.76
CA PRO A 106 -17.32 1.08 4.31
C PRO A 106 -18.70 0.65 4.83
N TYR A 107 -19.17 -0.48 4.30
CA TYR A 107 -20.40 -1.17 4.69
C TYR A 107 -20.10 -2.66 4.86
N TYR A 108 -19.61 -3.02 6.05
CA TYR A 108 -19.23 -4.40 6.34
C TYR A 108 -20.42 -5.36 6.22
N GLY A 109 -20.23 -6.44 5.47
CA GLY A 109 -21.25 -7.42 5.14
C GLY A 109 -21.60 -7.52 3.65
N GLU A 110 -21.06 -6.63 2.80
CA GLU A 110 -21.23 -6.69 1.35
C GLU A 110 -20.19 -7.60 0.66
N GLY A 111 -19.09 -7.94 1.35
CA GLY A 111 -18.14 -8.93 0.86
C GLY A 111 -17.45 -8.50 -0.43
N ALA A 112 -17.59 -9.31 -1.50
CA ALA A 112 -16.93 -9.04 -2.78
C ALA A 112 -17.55 -7.84 -3.54
N ASP A 113 -18.78 -7.46 -3.21
CA ASP A 113 -19.48 -6.35 -3.85
C ASP A 113 -18.78 -5.01 -3.58
N ALA A 114 -18.09 -4.88 -2.44
CA ALA A 114 -17.26 -3.72 -2.10
C ALA A 114 -16.22 -3.40 -3.18
N LEU A 115 -15.56 -4.43 -3.73
CA LEU A 115 -14.59 -4.25 -4.81
C LEU A 115 -15.28 -3.86 -6.11
N GLY A 116 -16.47 -4.40 -6.37
CA GLY A 116 -17.31 -3.98 -7.49
C GLY A 116 -17.61 -2.48 -7.44
N HIS A 117 -18.10 -1.98 -6.29
CA HIS A 117 -18.39 -0.56 -6.08
C HIS A 117 -17.17 0.34 -6.26
N LEU A 118 -16.00 -0.09 -5.77
CA LEU A 118 -14.75 0.65 -5.99
C LEU A 118 -14.41 0.75 -7.49
N LEU A 119 -14.45 -0.39 -8.20
CA LEU A 119 -14.12 -0.43 -9.63
C LEU A 119 -15.13 0.37 -10.46
N GLU A 120 -16.42 0.31 -10.12
CA GLU A 120 -17.47 1.12 -10.75
C GLU A 120 -17.17 2.62 -10.57
N GLU A 121 -16.87 3.08 -9.37
CA GLU A 121 -16.56 4.50 -9.13
C GLU A 121 -15.30 4.94 -9.91
N ILE A 122 -14.25 4.11 -9.92
CA ILE A 122 -13.04 4.41 -10.69
C ILE A 122 -13.35 4.53 -12.18
N LEU A 123 -14.16 3.62 -12.73
CA LEU A 123 -14.56 3.63 -14.14
C LEU A 123 -15.41 4.86 -14.48
N GLU A 124 -16.39 5.20 -13.64
CA GLU A 124 -17.25 6.37 -13.84
C GLU A 124 -16.45 7.68 -13.82
N ARG A 125 -15.44 7.78 -12.95
CA ARG A 125 -14.61 8.98 -12.83
C ARG A 125 -13.54 9.09 -13.92
N SER A 126 -12.82 8.00 -14.19
CA SER A 126 -11.64 8.02 -15.07
C SER A 126 -11.96 7.71 -16.54
N GLY A 127 -13.03 6.95 -16.80
CA GLY A 127 -13.32 6.36 -18.11
C GLY A 127 -12.34 5.26 -18.55
N GLU A 128 -11.39 4.85 -17.69
CA GLU A 128 -10.32 3.91 -18.06
C GLU A 128 -10.71 2.45 -17.78
N THR A 129 -11.07 1.70 -18.82
CA THR A 129 -11.40 0.26 -18.69
C THR A 129 -10.19 -0.65 -18.45
N THR A 130 -8.96 -0.13 -18.62
CA THR A 130 -7.72 -0.87 -18.37
C THR A 130 -7.57 -1.31 -16.92
N VAL A 131 -8.28 -0.63 -16.01
CA VAL A 131 -8.40 -0.98 -14.59
C VAL A 131 -8.94 -2.39 -14.38
N LEU A 132 -9.70 -2.95 -15.33
CA LEU A 132 -10.25 -4.31 -15.25
C LEU A 132 -9.25 -5.43 -15.64
N ALA A 133 -8.08 -5.06 -16.18
CA ALA A 133 -7.03 -5.99 -16.62
C ALA A 133 -5.80 -5.96 -15.68
N TRP A 134 -6.06 -5.88 -14.37
CA TRP A 134 -5.08 -5.67 -13.32
C TRP A 134 -4.42 -6.95 -12.81
#